data_AF-A0A7W8IGC6-F1
#
_entry.id   AF-A0A7W8IGC6-F1
#
_cell.length_a   1.000
_cell.length_b   1.000
_cell.length_c   1.000
_cell.angle_alpha   90.00
_cell.angle_beta   90.00
_cell.angle_gamma   90.00
#
_symmetry.space_group_name_H-M   'P 1'
#
loop_
_entity.id
_entity.type
_entity.pdbx_description
1 polymer ?
#
loop_
_entity_poly.entity_id
_entity_poly.type
_entity_poly.pdbx_seq_one_letter_code
_entity_poly.pdbx_strand_id
1 'polypeptide(L)'
;MSSMSAEDFARQYRTLSDEAITQLASEGGLRTEADIALRAEMRRRSIGAAEVRSLRIEQRKTTLQMQIGNNPYSYSGNGLQLRGHKFISESDKSKGIEVVTRWIVFSFMPLFPLGSYRVTKSTPDEDKLTIISEVRLQWDQVFTGWMQTGSVLIFLVCLWLWFRWWTTQQR
;
A
#
# COMPACT_ATOMS: atom_id res chain seq x y z
N MET A 1 -28.81 -12.73 -24.53
CA MET A 1 -27.55 -13.27 -23.99
C MET A 1 -27.93 -14.43 -23.09
N SER A 2 -27.61 -15.67 -23.47
CA SER A 2 -27.91 -16.85 -22.65
C SER A 2 -27.06 -16.81 -21.37
N SER A 3 -27.69 -16.93 -20.21
CA SER A 3 -27.00 -17.08 -18.94
C SER A 3 -26.33 -18.45 -18.90
N MET A 4 -25.00 -18.50 -18.73
CA MET A 4 -24.29 -19.76 -18.51
C MET A 4 -24.74 -20.39 -17.21
N SER A 5 -25.00 -21.70 -17.24
CA SER A 5 -25.39 -22.48 -16.07
C SER A 5 -24.18 -22.93 -15.25
N ALA A 6 -24.39 -23.38 -14.01
CA ALA A 6 -23.34 -23.96 -13.18
C ALA A 6 -22.66 -25.18 -13.84
N GLU A 7 -23.41 -25.95 -14.64
CA GLU A 7 -22.87 -27.11 -15.37
C GLU A 7 -21.92 -26.71 -16.50
N ASP A 8 -22.18 -25.56 -17.14
CA ASP A 8 -21.30 -25.02 -18.18
C ASP A 8 -19.98 -24.55 -17.57
N PHE A 9 -20.03 -23.88 -16.41
CA PHE A 9 -18.83 -23.54 -15.64
C PHE A 9 -18.08 -24.77 -15.17
N ALA A 10 -18.77 -25.81 -14.69
CA ALA A 10 -18.12 -27.05 -14.27
C ALA A 10 -17.37 -27.71 -15.44
N ARG A 11 -17.96 -27.75 -16.64
CA ARG A 11 -17.27 -28.27 -17.84
C ARG A 11 -16.02 -27.45 -18.18
N GLN A 12 -16.10 -26.13 -18.07
CA GLN A 12 -14.97 -25.25 -18.31
C GLN A 12 -13.86 -25.42 -17.26
N TYR A 13 -14.21 -25.55 -15.99
CA TYR A 13 -13.23 -25.73 -14.90
C TYR A 13 -12.52 -27.09 -14.93
N ARG A 14 -13.10 -28.10 -15.57
CA ARG A 14 -12.45 -29.40 -15.77
C ARG A 14 -11.22 -29.33 -16.67
N THR A 15 -11.19 -28.41 -17.63
CA THR A 15 -10.05 -28.25 -18.54
C THR A 15 -8.94 -27.38 -17.95
N LEU A 16 -9.19 -26.73 -16.80
CA LEU A 16 -8.19 -25.90 -16.12
C LEU A 16 -7.25 -26.76 -15.27
N SER A 17 -6.00 -26.28 -15.12
CA SER A 17 -5.03 -26.83 -14.18
C SER A 17 -5.42 -26.52 -12.74
N ASP A 18 -4.83 -27.25 -11.79
CA ASP A 18 -5.06 -27.02 -10.36
C ASP A 18 -4.63 -25.60 -9.96
N GLU A 19 -3.50 -25.13 -10.49
CA GLU A 19 -3.01 -23.76 -10.29
C GLU A 19 -4.01 -22.70 -10.77
N ALA A 20 -4.60 -22.89 -11.96
CA ALA A 20 -5.61 -21.98 -12.48
C ALA A 20 -6.90 -21.98 -11.64
N ILE A 21 -7.30 -23.14 -11.10
CA ILE A 21 -8.45 -23.24 -10.19
C ILE A 21 -8.17 -22.55 -8.86
N THR A 22 -6.98 -22.75 -8.29
CA THR A 22 -6.53 -22.11 -7.05
C THR A 22 -6.44 -20.59 -7.22
N GLN A 23 -5.94 -20.11 -8.36
CA GLN A 23 -5.90 -18.70 -8.71
C GLN A 23 -7.32 -18.10 -8.86
N LEU A 24 -8.21 -18.78 -9.59
CA LEU A 24 -9.59 -18.32 -9.75
C LEU A 24 -10.31 -18.21 -8.39
N ALA A 25 -10.04 -19.16 -7.48
CA ALA A 25 -10.55 -19.16 -6.12
C ALA A 25 -9.96 -18.04 -5.26
N SER A 26 -8.69 -17.66 -5.49
CA SER A 26 -8.05 -16.57 -4.74
C SER A 26 -8.59 -15.20 -5.15
N GLU A 27 -8.88 -14.99 -6.44
CA GLU A 27 -9.45 -13.75 -7.00
C GLU A 27 -10.87 -13.45 -6.48
N GLY A 28 -11.75 -14.46 -6.44
CA GLY A 28 -13.13 -14.30 -5.97
C GLY A 28 -14.00 -13.42 -6.89
N GLY A 29 -15.11 -12.88 -6.35
CA GLY A 29 -16.01 -12.01 -7.13
C GLY A 29 -16.80 -12.70 -8.26
N LEU A 30 -16.86 -14.03 -8.22
CA LEU A 30 -17.56 -14.84 -9.21
C LEU A 30 -19.07 -14.75 -9.06
N ARG A 31 -19.79 -15.00 -10.15
CA ARG A 31 -21.24 -15.21 -10.13
C ARG A 31 -21.58 -16.42 -9.26
N THR A 32 -22.78 -16.44 -8.68
CA THR A 32 -23.20 -17.52 -7.78
C THR A 32 -23.08 -18.90 -8.41
N GLU A 33 -23.46 -19.05 -9.69
CA GLU A 33 -23.39 -20.32 -10.42
C GLU A 33 -21.94 -20.77 -10.65
N ALA A 34 -21.05 -19.81 -10.93
CA ALA A 34 -19.62 -20.05 -11.10
C ALA A 34 -18.94 -20.40 -9.78
N ASP A 35 -19.29 -19.73 -8.68
CA ASP A 35 -18.75 -20.03 -7.34
C ASP A 35 -19.16 -21.43 -6.86
N ILE A 36 -20.42 -21.84 -7.11
CA ILE A 36 -20.88 -23.19 -6.80
C ILE A 36 -20.08 -24.24 -7.57
N ALA A 37 -19.90 -24.04 -8.88
CA ALA A 37 -19.13 -24.95 -9.74
C ALA A 37 -17.66 -25.00 -9.34
N LEU A 38 -17.06 -23.85 -9.00
CA LEU A 38 -15.67 -23.76 -8.57
C LEU A 38 -15.44 -24.51 -7.26
N ARG A 39 -16.30 -24.31 -6.25
CA ARG A 39 -16.22 -25.03 -4.96
C ARG A 39 -16.44 -26.53 -5.10
N ALA A 40 -17.26 -26.96 -6.05
CA ALA A 40 -17.43 -28.38 -6.36
C ALA A 40 -16.13 -28.97 -6.94
N GLU A 41 -15.48 -28.27 -7.87
CA GLU A 41 -14.21 -28.74 -8.45
C GLU A 41 -13.04 -28.66 -7.47
N MET A 42 -12.95 -27.62 -6.64
CA MET A 42 -11.95 -27.57 -5.56
C MET A 42 -12.07 -28.75 -4.61
N ARG A 43 -13.31 -29.13 -4.23
CA ARG A 43 -13.55 -30.35 -3.42
C ARG A 43 -13.13 -31.61 -4.14
N ARG A 44 -13.45 -31.73 -5.43
CA ARG A 44 -13.08 -32.91 -6.25
C ARG A 44 -11.57 -33.10 -6.33
N ARG A 45 -10.82 -32.00 -6.42
CA ARG A 45 -9.35 -31.98 -6.52
C ARG A 45 -8.64 -31.89 -5.17
N SER A 46 -9.39 -31.90 -4.07
CA SER A 46 -8.86 -31.73 -2.70
C SER A 46 -8.03 -30.46 -2.49
N ILE A 47 -8.33 -29.39 -3.24
CA ILE A 47 -7.68 -28.09 -3.09
C ILE A 47 -8.14 -27.46 -1.78
N GLY A 48 -7.20 -27.28 -0.85
CA GLY A 48 -7.49 -26.83 0.50
C GLY A 48 -7.78 -25.33 0.57
N ALA A 49 -8.68 -24.94 1.47
CA ALA A 49 -8.94 -23.52 1.76
C ALA A 49 -7.68 -22.78 2.29
N ALA A 50 -6.75 -23.51 2.92
CA ALA A 50 -5.48 -22.97 3.38
C ALA A 50 -4.58 -22.53 2.23
N GLU A 51 -4.52 -23.31 1.15
CA GLU A 51 -3.71 -23.04 -0.05
C GLU A 51 -4.21 -21.80 -0.81
N VAL A 52 -5.52 -21.70 -1.01
CA VAL A 52 -6.13 -20.50 -1.60
C VAL A 52 -5.87 -19.27 -0.73
N ARG A 53 -5.91 -19.43 0.59
CA ARG A 53 -5.63 -18.34 1.53
C ARG A 53 -4.18 -17.90 1.48
N SER A 54 -3.22 -18.81 1.40
CA SER A 54 -1.80 -18.44 1.26
C SER A 54 -1.55 -17.71 -0.06
N LEU A 55 -2.11 -18.20 -1.17
CA LEU A 55 -1.99 -17.54 -2.47
C LEU A 55 -2.59 -16.13 -2.45
N ARG A 56 -3.76 -15.96 -1.83
CA ARG A 56 -4.39 -14.63 -1.67
C ARG A 56 -3.53 -13.67 -0.84
N ILE A 57 -2.89 -14.17 0.22
CA ILE A 57 -1.97 -13.35 1.04
C ILE A 57 -0.76 -12.92 0.22
N GLU A 58 -0.18 -13.84 -0.56
CA GLU A 58 0.98 -13.57 -1.41
C GLU A 58 0.64 -12.58 -2.52
N GLN A 59 -0.45 -12.79 -3.26
CA GLN A 59 -0.95 -11.85 -4.27
C GLN A 59 -1.15 -10.46 -3.67
N ARG A 60 -1.79 -10.37 -2.50
CA ARG A 60 -2.00 -9.08 -1.81
C ARG A 60 -0.67 -8.42 -1.45
N LYS A 61 0.31 -9.17 -0.97
CA LYS A 61 1.64 -8.66 -0.64
C LYS A 61 2.33 -8.10 -1.89
N THR A 62 2.29 -8.83 -3.00
CA THR A 62 2.86 -8.43 -4.29
C THR A 62 2.17 -7.18 -4.84
N THR A 63 0.84 -7.12 -4.79
CA THR A 63 0.07 -5.91 -5.18
C THR A 63 0.44 -4.71 -4.32
N LEU A 64 0.54 -4.87 -2.99
CA LEU A 64 0.97 -3.79 -2.10
C LEU A 64 2.38 -3.32 -2.44
N GLN A 65 3.28 -4.25 -2.77
CA GLN A 65 4.67 -3.92 -3.11
C GLN A 65 4.76 -3.17 -4.44
N MET A 66 4.00 -3.59 -5.45
CA MET A 66 3.85 -2.85 -6.70
C MET A 66 3.23 -1.47 -6.47
N GLN A 67 2.23 -1.38 -5.58
CA GLN A 67 1.62 -0.09 -5.27
C GLN A 67 2.66 0.88 -4.75
N ILE A 68 3.50 0.52 -3.77
CA ILE A 68 4.50 1.44 -3.20
C ILE A 68 5.60 1.85 -4.19
N GLY A 69 6.00 0.96 -5.12
CA GLY A 69 7.03 1.21 -6.13
C GLY A 69 8.45 0.90 -5.65
N ASN A 70 9.41 0.84 -6.59
CA ASN A 70 10.79 0.39 -6.35
C ASN A 70 11.70 1.36 -5.59
N ASN A 71 11.23 2.55 -5.21
CA ASN A 71 12.09 3.51 -4.53
C ASN A 71 11.37 4.22 -3.37
N PRO A 72 11.32 3.61 -2.18
CA PRO A 72 10.56 4.13 -1.05
C PRO A 72 11.10 5.46 -0.49
N TYR A 73 12.37 5.79 -0.78
CA TYR A 73 13.06 6.98 -0.28
C TYR A 73 13.68 7.82 -1.40
N SER A 74 13.15 7.76 -2.63
CA SER A 74 13.66 8.61 -3.71
C SER A 74 13.56 10.07 -3.31
N TYR A 75 14.71 10.70 -3.05
CA TYR A 75 14.84 12.14 -2.79
C TYR A 75 14.66 13.00 -4.04
N SER A 76 14.13 12.43 -5.13
CA SER A 76 13.62 13.25 -6.21
C SER A 76 12.44 14.06 -5.64
N GLY A 77 12.56 15.38 -5.64
CA GLY A 77 11.64 16.29 -4.93
C GLY A 77 10.16 16.21 -5.33
N ASN A 78 9.80 15.34 -6.28
CA ASN A 78 8.46 15.14 -6.82
C ASN A 78 8.13 13.66 -6.91
N GLY A 79 6.86 13.30 -6.70
CA GLY A 79 6.34 11.94 -6.90
C GLY A 79 5.88 11.27 -5.61
N LEU A 80 5.94 9.94 -5.57
CA LEU A 80 5.43 9.15 -4.45
C LEU A 80 6.55 8.86 -3.47
N GLN A 81 6.44 9.38 -2.25
CA GLN A 81 7.45 9.18 -1.19
C GLN A 81 6.83 8.57 0.06
N LEU A 82 7.56 7.69 0.73
CA LEU A 82 7.21 7.26 2.08
C LEU A 82 7.82 8.22 3.09
N ARG A 83 7.00 8.73 4.02
CA ARG A 83 7.46 9.64 5.09
C ARG A 83 6.92 9.25 6.45
N GLY A 84 7.73 9.58 7.45
CA GLY A 84 7.48 9.40 8.87
C GLY A 84 7.77 7.97 9.35
N HIS A 85 8.02 7.85 10.65
CA HIS A 85 8.45 6.62 11.31
C HIS A 85 7.71 6.53 12.64
N LYS A 86 6.65 5.73 12.70
CA LYS A 86 5.88 5.51 13.93
C LYS A 86 5.80 4.02 14.25
N PHE A 87 6.07 3.65 15.48
CA PHE A 87 5.82 2.31 15.99
C PHE A 87 4.44 2.27 16.65
N ILE A 88 3.59 1.32 16.29
CA ILE A 88 2.25 1.19 16.89
C ILE A 88 2.35 0.58 18.29
N SER A 89 3.29 -0.34 18.49
CA SER A 89 3.48 -1.07 19.74
C SER A 89 4.96 -1.33 20.03
N GLU A 90 5.27 -1.62 21.30
CA GLU A 90 6.60 -2.07 21.71
C GLU A 90 7.00 -3.39 21.03
N SER A 91 6.02 -4.25 20.70
CA SER A 91 6.27 -5.47 19.91
C SER A 91 6.66 -5.18 18.46
N ASP A 92 6.14 -4.10 17.87
CA ASP A 92 6.49 -3.68 16.52
C ASP A 92 7.89 -3.06 16.53
N LYS A 93 8.21 -2.29 17.58
CA LYS A 93 9.55 -1.74 17.79
C LYS A 93 10.62 -2.80 17.94
N SER A 94 10.37 -3.86 18.72
CA SER A 94 11.33 -4.98 18.87
C SER A 94 11.51 -5.79 17.58
N LYS A 95 10.54 -5.74 16.67
CA LYS A 95 10.60 -6.40 15.35
C LYS A 95 11.06 -5.47 14.22
N GLY A 96 11.39 -4.21 14.51
CA GLY A 96 11.74 -3.22 13.48
C GLY A 96 10.61 -2.96 12.47
N ILE A 97 9.36 -3.04 12.92
CA ILE A 97 8.16 -2.79 12.11
C ILE A 97 7.74 -1.35 12.31
N GLU A 98 7.85 -0.55 11.26
CA GLU A 98 7.52 0.86 11.26
C GLU A 98 6.26 1.13 10.44
N VAL A 99 5.49 2.13 10.86
CA VAL A 99 4.41 2.69 10.06
C VAL A 99 4.93 3.90 9.32
N VAL A 100 4.84 3.81 8.00
CA VAL A 100 5.20 4.86 7.06
C VAL A 100 3.96 5.31 6.32
N THR A 101 3.84 6.59 6.02
CA THR A 101 2.73 7.12 5.23
C THR A 101 3.23 7.45 3.84
N ARG A 102 2.48 7.03 2.83
CA ARG A 102 2.78 7.35 1.44
C ARG A 102 2.16 8.68 1.08
N TRP A 103 2.96 9.54 0.46
CA TRP A 103 2.59 10.88 0.07
C TRP A 103 2.79 11.10 -1.41
N ILE A 104 1.89 11.88 -2.00
CA ILE A 104 2.20 12.64 -3.21
C ILE A 104 2.99 13.87 -2.76
N VAL A 105 4.22 13.98 -3.23
CA VAL A 105 5.15 15.08 -2.93
C VAL A 105 5.34 15.92 -4.19
N PHE A 106 5.31 17.24 -4.02
CA PHE A 106 5.66 18.20 -5.07
C PHE A 106 6.55 19.28 -4.48
N SER A 107 7.69 19.54 -5.12
CA SER A 107 8.70 20.49 -4.67
C SER A 107 9.09 20.27 -3.19
N PHE A 108 9.35 19.02 -2.82
CA PHE A 108 9.66 18.55 -1.46
C PHE A 108 8.53 18.67 -0.43
N MET A 109 7.37 19.22 -0.81
CA MET A 109 6.21 19.39 0.07
C MET A 109 5.27 18.18 -0.02
N PRO A 110 4.88 17.57 1.11
CA PRO A 110 3.91 16.49 1.15
C PRO A 110 2.50 17.05 0.93
N LEU A 111 1.92 16.81 -0.25
CA LEU A 111 0.61 17.35 -0.63
C LEU A 111 -0.53 16.48 -0.09
N PHE A 112 -0.62 15.24 -0.58
CA PHE A 112 -1.74 14.34 -0.31
C PHE A 112 -1.26 13.02 0.27
N PRO A 113 -1.72 12.62 1.46
CA PRO A 113 -1.46 11.29 1.98
C PRO A 113 -2.35 10.28 1.25
N LEU A 114 -1.77 9.19 0.75
CA LEU A 114 -2.49 8.13 0.04
C LEU A 114 -2.88 6.98 0.96
N GLY A 115 -2.04 6.66 1.94
CA GLY A 115 -2.25 5.52 2.83
C GLY A 115 -1.07 5.31 3.76
N SER A 116 -1.31 4.60 4.87
CA SER A 116 -0.26 4.22 5.82
C SER A 116 0.00 2.71 5.72
N TYR A 117 1.27 2.33 5.78
CA TYR A 117 1.71 0.95 5.60
C TYR A 117 2.63 0.55 6.74
N ARG A 118 2.47 -0.67 7.24
CA ARG A 118 3.44 -1.32 8.12
C ARG A 118 4.51 -1.96 7.25
N VAL A 119 5.72 -1.50 7.44
CA VAL A 119 6.90 -1.94 6.71
C VAL A 119 7.92 -2.48 7.68
N THR A 120 8.72 -3.44 7.21
CA THR A 120 9.89 -3.92 7.91
C THR A 120 11.09 -3.82 6.98
N LYS A 121 12.24 -3.47 7.55
CA LYS A 121 13.51 -3.49 6.84
C LYS A 121 14.17 -4.85 7.08
N SER A 122 14.56 -5.53 6.01
CA SER A 122 15.31 -6.78 6.10
C SER A 122 16.67 -6.57 6.78
N THR A 123 17.27 -5.40 6.55
CA THR A 123 18.54 -4.96 7.11
C THR A 123 18.54 -3.43 7.23
N PRO A 124 19.24 -2.83 8.21
CA PRO A 124 19.28 -1.36 8.37
C PRO A 124 19.83 -0.63 7.13
N ASP A 125 20.68 -1.33 6.37
CA ASP A 125 21.44 -0.81 5.22
C ASP A 125 20.81 -1.21 3.86
N GLU A 126 19.69 -1.95 3.87
CA GLU A 126 18.96 -2.27 2.66
C GLU A 126 17.80 -1.29 2.42
N ASP A 127 17.79 -0.66 1.24
CA ASP A 127 16.66 0.13 0.73
C ASP A 127 15.40 -0.73 0.43
N LYS A 128 15.48 -2.05 0.63
CA LYS A 128 14.38 -2.99 0.41
C LYS A 128 13.45 -3.03 1.61
N LEU A 129 12.41 -2.22 1.55
CA LEU A 129 11.29 -2.27 2.47
C LEU A 129 10.34 -3.42 2.10
N THR A 130 10.09 -4.31 3.07
CA THR A 130 9.07 -5.35 2.94
C THR A 130 7.77 -4.87 3.59
N ILE A 131 6.68 -4.86 2.82
CA ILE A 131 5.37 -4.47 3.33
C ILE A 131 4.73 -5.66 4.02
N ILE A 132 4.24 -5.41 5.24
CA ILE A 132 3.51 -6.39 6.04
C ILE A 132 2.01 -6.22 5.81
N SER A 133 1.51 -4.99 5.95
CA SER A 133 0.08 -4.72 5.86
C SER A 133 -0.22 -3.23 5.66
N GLU A 134 -1.35 -2.95 5.03
CA GLU A 134 -1.95 -1.62 5.01
C GLU A 134 -2.66 -1.32 6.33
N VAL A 135 -2.57 -0.08 6.81
CA VAL A 135 -3.17 0.38 8.07
C VAL A 135 -4.02 1.62 7.78
N ARG A 136 -5.03 1.86 8.63
CA ARG A 136 -5.76 3.12 8.61
C ARG A 136 -4.78 4.29 8.71
N LEU A 137 -5.06 5.32 7.92
CA LEU A 137 -4.22 6.50 7.82
C LEU A 137 -3.96 7.08 9.21
N GLN A 138 -2.67 7.21 9.56
CA GLN A 138 -2.24 7.77 10.83
C GLN A 138 -2.30 9.30 10.76
N TRP A 139 -3.45 9.87 11.10
CA TRP A 139 -3.68 11.32 11.01
C TRP A 139 -2.67 12.14 11.82
N ASP A 140 -2.22 11.66 12.98
CA ASP A 140 -1.19 12.36 13.77
C ASP A 140 0.09 12.62 12.96
N GLN A 141 0.51 11.61 12.18
CA GLN A 141 1.70 11.69 11.32
C GLN A 141 1.46 12.61 10.13
N VAL A 142 0.24 12.61 9.59
CA VAL A 142 -0.19 13.52 8.52
C VAL A 142 -0.14 14.97 8.98
N PHE A 143 -0.75 15.28 10.12
CA PHE A 143 -0.76 16.62 10.70
C PHE A 143 0.64 17.11 11.06
N THR A 144 1.48 16.23 11.60
CA THR A 144 2.88 16.58 11.92
C THR A 144 3.65 16.97 10.66
N GLY A 145 3.51 16.19 9.57
CA GLY A 145 4.16 16.48 8.29
C GLY A 145 3.71 17.81 7.68
N TRP A 146 2.41 18.11 7.74
CA TRP A 146 1.87 19.40 7.29
C TRP A 146 2.29 20.56 8.18
N MET A 147 2.31 20.40 9.51
CA MET A 147 2.79 21.43 10.43
C MET A 147 4.26 21.77 10.18
N GLN A 148 5.11 20.77 9.97
CA GLN A 148 6.51 20.98 9.64
C GLN A 148 6.68 21.73 8.31
N THR A 149 5.87 21.39 7.31
CA THR A 149 5.92 22.08 6.00
C THR A 149 5.42 23.52 6.12
N GLY A 150 4.32 23.72 6.84
CA GLY A 150 3.71 25.04 7.08
C GLY A 150 4.63 25.96 7.88
N SER A 151 5.33 25.45 8.89
CA SER A 151 6.26 26.25 9.70
C SER A 151 7.44 26.77 8.87
N VAL A 152 7.99 25.94 7.97
CA VAL A 152 9.04 26.36 7.04
C VAL A 152 8.54 27.43 6.07
N LEU A 153 7.34 27.27 5.51
CA LEU A 153 6.75 28.28 4.62
C LEU A 153 6.52 29.61 5.34
N ILE A 154 5.95 29.58 6.55
CA ILE A 154 5.73 30.78 7.36
C ILE A 154 7.07 31.48 7.66
N PHE A 155 8.10 30.71 8.05
CA PHE A 155 9.41 31.26 8.31
C PHE A 155 10.00 31.98 7.08
N LEU A 156 9.91 31.38 5.89
CA LEU A 156 10.37 31.99 4.65
C LEU A 156 9.61 33.29 4.30
N VAL A 157 8.28 33.30 4.50
CA VAL A 157 7.45 34.49 4.29
C VAL A 157 7.82 35.61 5.27
N CYS A 158 7.99 35.28 6.56
CA CYS A 158 8.42 36.24 7.57
C CYS A 158 9.80 36.84 7.25
N LEU A 159 10.75 36.01 6.80
CA LEU A 159 12.09 36.46 6.42
C LEU A 159 12.03 37.40 5.20
N TRP A 160 11.19 37.09 4.21
CA TRP A 160 10.98 37.95 3.05
C TRP A 160 10.34 39.29 3.41
N LEU A 161 9.31 39.29 4.26
CA LEU A 161 8.66 40.51 4.74
C LEU A 161 9.62 41.38 5.56
N TRP A 162 10.39 40.76 6.45
CA TRP A 162 11.43 41.44 7.23
C TRP A 162 12.48 42.08 6.32
N PHE A 163 12.97 41.34 5.31
CA PHE A 163 13.92 41.86 4.33
C PHE A 163 13.35 43.03 3.53
N ARG A 164 12.10 42.93 3.04
CA ARG A 164 11.44 44.05 2.34
C ARG A 164 11.31 45.26 3.24
N TRP A 165 10.84 45.10 4.47
CA TRP A 165 10.71 46.19 5.42
C TRP A 165 12.07 46.87 5.67
N TRP A 166 13.13 46.08 5.90
CA TRP A 166 14.49 46.58 6.08
C TRP A 166 14.98 47.41 4.88
N THR A 167 14.79 46.91 3.66
CA THR A 167 15.20 47.64 2.43
C THR A 167 14.42 48.94 2.23
N THR A 168 13.21 49.06 2.79
CA THR A 168 12.40 50.27 2.69
C THR A 168 12.88 51.35 3.66
N GLN A 169 13.44 50.97 4.81
CA GLN A 169 14.00 51.91 5.79
C GLN A 169 15.34 52.52 5.37
N GLN A 170 16.05 51.92 4.40
CA GLN A 170 17.31 52.45 3.89
C GLN A 170 17.15 53.42 2.70
N ARG A 171 15.93 53.64 2.22
CA ARG A 171 15.60 54.65 1.20
C ARG A 171 14.97 55.87 1.84
#